data_AF-A0A6G2V0V8-F1
#
_entry.id   AF-A0A6G2V0V8-F1
#
_cell.length_a   1.000
_cell.length_b   1.000
_cell.length_c   1.000
_cell.angle_alpha   90.00
_cell.angle_beta   90.00
_cell.angle_gamma   90.00
#
_symmetry.space_group_name_H-M   'P 1'
#
loop_
_entity.id
_entity.type
_entity.pdbx_description
1 polymer ?
#
loop_
_entity_poly.entity_id
_entity_poly.type
_entity_poly.pdbx_seq_one_letter_code
_entity_poly.pdbx_strand_id
1 'polypeptide(L)'
;MDDARTRLDNQELRLIRAARARGASWQKVADALGLGTRQSAETRALRLERGAQTYRGRDVASQRLDKARERAEAAWCEENAERIREAAERFYDTSGAWDLKNVNSLDIRATVHGIGELLATDGSPARLAALLGSVRYHLMPYEGEKPKPTGKQAAAAQALTGVAELLAEQSAARHRVTSVRGTATS
;
A
#
# COMPACT_ATOMS: atom_id res chain seq x y z
N MET A 1 17.15 17.64 14.42
CA MET A 1 17.13 16.45 13.56
C MET A 1 15.69 16.21 13.17
N ASP A 2 15.40 16.31 11.88
CA ASP A 2 14.04 16.32 11.35
C ASP A 2 13.39 14.93 11.48
N ASP A 3 12.29 14.81 12.23
CA ASP A 3 11.66 13.52 12.58
C ASP A 3 11.26 12.73 11.33
N ALA A 4 10.81 13.43 10.28
CA ALA A 4 10.48 12.85 8.99
C ALA A 4 11.69 12.16 8.34
N ARG A 5 12.89 12.76 8.42
CA ARG A 5 14.11 12.19 7.85
C ARG A 5 14.52 10.92 8.56
N THR A 6 14.45 10.91 9.89
CA THR A 6 14.79 9.73 10.69
C THR A 6 13.80 8.59 10.47
N ARG A 7 12.50 8.87 10.31
CA ARG A 7 11.50 7.86 9.97
C ARG A 7 11.76 7.22 8.61
N LEU A 8 12.12 8.03 7.60
CA LEU A 8 12.47 7.53 6.27
C LEU A 8 13.73 6.66 6.31
N ASP A 9 14.78 7.10 6.99
CA ASP A 9 16.03 6.35 7.17
C ASP A 9 15.77 4.98 7.84
N ASN A 10 14.88 4.92 8.83
CA ASN A 10 14.47 3.67 9.48
C ASN A 10 13.64 2.76 8.56
N GLN A 11 12.73 3.32 7.76
CA GLN A 11 11.96 2.54 6.77
C GLN A 11 12.89 1.93 5.72
N GLU A 12 13.83 2.71 5.18
CA GLU A 12 14.80 2.24 4.22
C GLU A 12 15.66 1.11 4.80
N LEU A 13 16.14 1.25 6.04
CA LEU A 13 16.91 0.21 6.69
C LEU A 13 16.11 -1.10 6.85
N ARG A 14 14.82 -1.02 7.18
CA ARG A 14 13.95 -2.21 7.27
C ARG A 14 13.79 -2.89 5.91
N LEU A 15 13.62 -2.13 4.83
CA LEU A 15 13.53 -2.66 3.47
C LEU A 15 14.83 -3.35 3.03
N ILE A 16 15.99 -2.71 3.27
CA ILE A 16 17.31 -3.28 2.98
C ILE A 16 17.50 -4.62 3.71
N ARG A 17 17.20 -4.66 5.02
CA ARG A 17 17.30 -5.89 5.82
C ARG A 17 16.38 -6.99 5.30
N ALA A 18 15.13 -6.65 4.99
CA ALA A 18 14.14 -7.59 4.48
C ALA A 18 14.54 -8.18 3.12
N ALA A 19 15.15 -7.37 2.24
CA ALA A 19 15.68 -7.83 0.95
C ALA A 19 16.91 -8.72 1.13
N ARG A 20 17.86 -8.32 2.00
CA ARG A 20 19.07 -9.11 2.30
C ARG A 20 18.73 -10.46 2.94
N ALA A 21 17.76 -10.51 3.85
CA ALA A 21 17.28 -11.74 4.46
C ALA A 21 16.66 -12.72 3.43
N ARG A 22 16.10 -12.19 2.33
CA ARG A 22 15.59 -12.98 1.20
C ARG A 22 16.67 -13.29 0.14
N GLY A 23 17.94 -13.04 0.44
CA GLY A 23 19.07 -13.37 -0.44
C GLY A 23 19.35 -12.34 -1.55
N ALA A 24 18.71 -11.17 -1.56
CA ALA A 24 19.01 -10.14 -2.55
C ALA A 24 20.47 -9.69 -2.45
N SER A 25 21.21 -9.65 -3.57
CA SER A 25 22.59 -9.14 -3.59
C SER A 25 22.62 -7.63 -3.31
N TRP A 26 23.75 -7.11 -2.85
CA TRP A 26 23.91 -5.67 -2.66
C TRP A 26 23.78 -4.88 -3.96
N GLN A 27 24.11 -5.48 -5.11
CA GLN A 27 23.87 -4.83 -6.40
C GLN A 27 22.37 -4.70 -6.67
N LYS A 28 21.58 -5.77 -6.43
CA LYS A 28 20.12 -5.72 -6.57
C LYS A 28 19.47 -4.69 -5.64
N VAL A 29 20.02 -4.52 -4.44
CA VAL A 29 19.59 -3.45 -3.51
C VAL A 29 19.97 -2.07 -4.04
N ALA A 30 21.16 -1.92 -4.61
CA ALA A 30 21.63 -0.67 -5.19
C ALA A 30 20.72 -0.23 -6.35
N ASP A 31 20.46 -1.14 -7.29
CA ASP A 31 19.59 -0.89 -8.44
C ASP A 31 18.18 -0.47 -7.99
N ALA A 32 17.61 -1.17 -7.00
CA ALA A 32 16.27 -0.88 -6.47
C ALA A 32 16.17 0.46 -5.69
N LEU A 33 17.30 0.95 -5.15
CA LEU A 33 17.37 2.22 -4.42
C LEU A 33 17.91 3.37 -5.28
N GLY A 34 18.19 3.14 -6.58
CA GLY A 34 18.81 4.13 -7.45
C GLY A 34 20.25 4.50 -7.05
N LEU A 35 20.93 3.61 -6.32
CA LEU A 35 22.33 3.79 -5.94
C LEU A 35 23.19 3.15 -7.03
N GLY A 36 24.00 3.94 -7.72
CA GLY A 36 24.72 3.46 -8.92
C GLY A 36 25.69 2.29 -8.71
N THR A 37 26.03 1.94 -7.46
CA THR A 37 26.94 0.83 -7.16
C THR A 37 26.54 0.03 -5.93
N ARG A 38 26.89 -1.27 -5.90
CA ARG A 38 26.85 -2.12 -4.71
C ARG A 38 27.48 -1.45 -3.48
N GLN A 39 28.64 -0.81 -3.64
CA GLN A 39 29.38 -0.22 -2.52
C GLN A 39 28.63 0.98 -1.91
N SER A 40 27.91 1.74 -2.75
CA SER A 40 27.01 2.81 -2.30
C SER A 40 25.87 2.27 -1.44
N ALA A 41 25.27 1.14 -1.82
CA ALA A 41 24.21 0.49 -1.05
C ALA A 41 24.72 -0.04 0.31
N GLU A 42 25.88 -0.70 0.31
CA GLU A 42 26.49 -1.22 1.54
C GLU A 42 26.87 -0.10 2.52
N THR A 43 27.51 0.96 2.02
CA THR A 43 27.86 2.15 2.83
C THR A 43 26.61 2.82 3.40
N ARG A 44 25.54 2.95 2.60
CA ARG A 44 24.27 3.51 3.05
C ARG A 44 23.65 2.66 4.15
N ALA A 45 23.61 1.34 3.99
CA ALA A 45 23.12 0.42 5.01
C ALA A 45 23.90 0.57 6.33
N LEU A 46 25.24 0.54 6.31
CA LEU A 46 26.06 0.71 7.52
C LEU A 46 25.85 2.07 8.21
N ARG A 47 25.61 3.13 7.44
CA ARG A 47 25.27 4.45 8.00
C ARG A 47 23.91 4.43 8.69
N LEU A 48 22.91 3.84 8.05
CA LEU A 48 21.57 3.69 8.61
C LEU A 48 21.58 2.82 9.87
N GLU A 49 22.37 1.75 9.91
CA GLU A 49 22.50 0.89 11.08
C GLU A 49 23.09 1.61 12.30
N ARG A 50 24.13 2.42 12.07
CA ARG A 50 24.70 3.29 13.12
C ARG A 50 23.69 4.31 13.63
N GLY A 51 22.95 4.94 12.72
CA GLY A 51 21.88 5.88 13.09
C GLY A 51 20.74 5.21 13.88
N ALA A 52 20.37 3.98 13.52
CA ALA A 52 19.30 3.23 14.18
C ALA A 52 19.66 2.76 15.60
N GLN A 53 20.94 2.46 15.87
CA GLN A 53 21.41 2.09 17.21
C GLN A 53 21.20 3.23 18.23
N THR A 54 21.38 4.48 17.80
CA THR A 54 21.16 5.68 18.63
C THR A 54 19.67 6.01 18.82
N TYR A 55 18.78 5.42 18.01
CA TYR A 55 17.36 5.80 17.93
C TYR A 55 16.39 4.85 18.67
N ARG A 56 16.85 3.72 19.22
CA ARG A 56 15.98 2.62 19.73
C ARG A 56 14.88 3.04 20.73
N GLY A 57 15.03 4.15 21.46
CA GLY A 57 14.00 4.69 22.36
C GLY A 57 12.80 5.38 21.67
N ARG A 58 12.94 5.83 20.41
CA ARG A 58 11.89 6.54 19.64
C ARG A 58 11.03 5.63 18.75
N ASP A 59 11.38 4.35 18.63
CA ASP A 59 10.67 3.40 17.77
C ASP A 59 9.34 2.94 18.39
N VAL A 60 9.26 2.80 19.72
CA VAL A 60 8.01 2.38 20.40
C VAL A 60 6.85 3.34 20.13
N ALA A 61 7.10 4.65 20.14
CA ALA A 61 6.07 5.64 19.83
C ALA A 61 5.63 5.55 18.36
N SER A 62 6.56 5.31 17.44
CA SER A 62 6.29 5.12 16.01
C SER A 62 5.48 3.84 15.76
N GLN A 63 5.86 2.73 16.39
CA GLN A 63 5.13 1.47 16.32
C GLN A 63 3.71 1.59 16.90
N ARG A 64 3.57 2.28 18.04
CA ARG A 64 2.24 2.54 18.64
C ARG A 64 1.38 3.42 17.74
N LEU A 65 1.96 4.41 17.07
CA LEU A 65 1.27 5.25 16.10
C LEU A 65 0.83 4.42 14.89
N ASP A 66 1.70 3.57 14.35
CA ASP A 66 1.36 2.69 13.23
C ASP A 66 0.23 1.72 13.62
N LYS A 67 0.26 1.15 14.83
CA LYS A 67 -0.84 0.31 15.34
C LYS A 67 -2.14 1.09 15.55
N ALA A 68 -2.07 2.35 15.98
CA ALA A 68 -3.24 3.21 16.11
C ALA A 68 -3.84 3.53 14.73
N ARG A 69 -2.99 3.76 13.72
CA ARG A 69 -3.39 3.95 12.32
C ARG A 69 -4.05 2.71 11.71
N GLU A 70 -3.48 1.52 11.95
CA GLU A 70 -4.07 0.24 11.52
C GLU A 70 -5.46 0.04 12.13
N ARG A 71 -5.65 0.37 13.42
CA ARG A 71 -6.97 0.28 14.06
C ARG A 71 -7.97 1.29 13.49
N ALA A 72 -7.53 2.52 13.23
CA ALA A 72 -8.40 3.54 12.62
C ALA A 72 -8.82 3.16 11.21
N GLU A 73 -7.92 2.59 10.42
CA GLU A 73 -8.25 2.06 9.10
C GLU A 73 -9.24 0.90 9.18
N ALA A 74 -9.02 -0.06 10.09
CA ALA A 74 -9.94 -1.18 10.27
C ALA A 74 -11.34 -0.70 10.69
N ALA A 75 -11.43 0.23 11.66
CA ALA A 75 -12.69 0.82 12.08
C ALA A 75 -13.40 1.54 10.93
N TRP A 76 -12.68 2.33 10.14
CA TRP A 76 -13.23 2.99 8.95
C TRP A 76 -13.77 1.97 7.94
N CYS A 77 -13.06 0.86 7.72
CA CYS A 77 -13.52 -0.19 6.81
C CYS A 77 -14.82 -0.84 7.27
N GLU A 78 -14.97 -1.09 8.58
CA GLU A 78 -16.23 -1.63 9.13
C GLU A 78 -17.37 -0.61 9.01
N GLU A 79 -17.13 0.66 9.33
CA GLU A 79 -18.12 1.75 9.20
C GLU A 79 -18.55 1.99 7.73
N ASN A 80 -17.69 1.67 6.76
CA ASN A 80 -17.92 1.89 5.33
C ASN A 80 -18.07 0.57 4.57
N ALA A 81 -18.42 -0.54 5.25
CA ALA A 81 -18.44 -1.87 4.66
C ALA A 81 -19.32 -1.96 3.40
N GLU A 82 -20.51 -1.35 3.42
CA GLU A 82 -21.42 -1.32 2.26
C GLU A 82 -20.82 -0.56 1.07
N ARG A 83 -20.20 0.61 1.30
CA ARG A 83 -19.55 1.40 0.25
C ARG A 83 -18.37 0.66 -0.37
N ILE A 84 -17.60 -0.06 0.46
CA ILE A 84 -16.48 -0.90 -0.01
C ILE A 84 -17.00 -2.04 -0.87
N ARG A 85 -18.08 -2.70 -0.44
CA ARG A 85 -18.71 -3.79 -1.18
C ARG A 85 -19.26 -3.31 -2.52
N GLU A 86 -20.00 -2.21 -2.53
CA GLU A 86 -20.55 -1.63 -3.77
C GLU A 86 -19.44 -1.21 -4.75
N ALA A 87 -18.33 -0.64 -4.24
CA ALA A 87 -17.16 -0.34 -5.08
C ALA A 87 -16.52 -1.60 -5.67
N ALA A 88 -16.41 -2.67 -4.87
CA ALA A 88 -15.88 -3.94 -5.31
C ALA A 88 -16.77 -4.63 -6.35
N GLU A 89 -18.08 -4.63 -6.16
CA GLU A 89 -19.06 -5.16 -7.13
C GLU A 89 -18.97 -4.42 -8.46
N ARG A 90 -19.03 -3.08 -8.44
CA ARG A 90 -18.87 -2.25 -9.66
C ARG A 90 -17.57 -2.53 -10.40
N PHE A 91 -16.46 -2.69 -9.67
CA PHE A 91 -15.20 -3.06 -10.29
C PHE A 91 -15.24 -4.49 -10.85
N TYR A 92 -15.73 -5.46 -10.07
CA TYR A 92 -15.79 -6.86 -10.46
C TYR A 92 -16.62 -7.06 -11.74
N ASP A 93 -17.79 -6.42 -11.83
CA ASP A 93 -18.68 -6.45 -12.99
C ASP A 93 -18.05 -5.86 -14.26
N THR A 94 -17.13 -4.92 -14.09
CA THR A 94 -16.42 -4.25 -15.19
C THR A 94 -15.02 -4.82 -15.42
N SER A 95 -14.57 -5.79 -14.63
CA SER A 95 -13.21 -6.34 -14.68
C SER A 95 -12.86 -6.97 -16.02
N GLY A 96 -13.84 -7.57 -16.72
CA GLY A 96 -13.68 -8.13 -18.05
C GLY A 96 -13.39 -7.11 -19.16
N ALA A 97 -13.58 -5.81 -18.88
CA ALA A 97 -13.17 -4.73 -19.77
C ALA A 97 -11.66 -4.46 -19.73
N TRP A 98 -10.89 -5.13 -18.88
CA TRP A 98 -9.44 -4.91 -18.78
C TRP A 98 -8.68 -6.07 -19.42
N ASP A 99 -7.63 -5.78 -20.18
CA ASP A 99 -6.70 -6.82 -20.65
C ASP A 99 -5.75 -7.24 -19.52
N LEU A 100 -6.32 -7.91 -18.51
CA LEU A 100 -5.64 -8.34 -17.29
C LEU A 100 -4.49 -9.33 -17.56
N LYS A 101 -4.37 -9.88 -18.77
CA LYS A 101 -3.26 -10.76 -19.15
C LYS A 101 -1.97 -10.00 -19.41
N ASN A 102 -2.07 -8.75 -19.85
CA ASN A 102 -0.93 -7.94 -20.28
C ASN A 102 -0.57 -6.80 -19.31
N VAL A 103 -1.29 -6.67 -18.19
CA VAL A 103 -0.95 -5.72 -17.12
C VAL A 103 0.25 -6.24 -16.32
N ASN A 104 1.29 -5.39 -16.16
CA ASN A 104 2.57 -5.73 -15.53
C ASN A 104 2.44 -6.17 -14.05
N SER A 105 3.33 -7.07 -13.62
CA SER A 105 3.07 -8.25 -12.78
C SER A 105 2.95 -8.08 -11.25
N LEU A 106 1.84 -8.59 -10.69
CA LEU A 106 1.63 -9.54 -9.59
C LEU A 106 0.17 -9.99 -9.82
N ASP A 107 -0.18 -11.28 -9.81
CA ASP A 107 -1.36 -11.81 -10.51
C ASP A 107 -2.69 -11.06 -10.24
N ILE A 108 -2.99 -10.03 -11.05
CA ILE A 108 -4.20 -9.21 -10.92
C ILE A 108 -5.44 -10.08 -11.12
N ARG A 109 -5.34 -11.20 -11.86
CA ARG A 109 -6.43 -12.16 -11.98
C ARG A 109 -6.69 -12.88 -10.66
N ALA A 110 -5.65 -13.27 -9.93
CA ALA A 110 -5.80 -13.83 -8.59
C ALA A 110 -6.42 -12.80 -7.64
N THR A 111 -6.08 -11.51 -7.80
CA THR A 111 -6.69 -10.42 -7.02
C THR A 111 -8.18 -10.27 -7.35
N VAL A 112 -8.56 -10.22 -8.63
CA VAL A 112 -9.96 -10.17 -9.08
C VAL A 112 -10.74 -11.40 -8.63
N HIS A 113 -10.12 -12.58 -8.68
CA HIS A 113 -10.72 -13.81 -8.19
C HIS A 113 -11.00 -13.73 -6.68
N GLY A 114 -10.02 -13.29 -5.88
CA GLY A 114 -10.20 -13.10 -4.45
C GLY A 114 -11.26 -12.04 -4.09
N ILE A 115 -11.44 -11.02 -4.93
CA ILE A 115 -12.57 -10.07 -4.79
C ILE A 115 -13.89 -10.80 -4.96
N GLY A 116 -14.04 -11.61 -6.02
CA GLY A 116 -15.24 -12.41 -6.26
C GLY A 116 -15.55 -13.38 -5.12
N GLU A 117 -14.53 -14.05 -4.57
CA GLU A 117 -14.69 -14.95 -3.42
C GLU A 117 -15.17 -14.21 -2.16
N LEU A 118 -14.60 -13.04 -1.85
CA LEU A 118 -15.02 -12.25 -0.69
C LEU A 118 -16.42 -11.66 -0.88
N LEU A 119 -16.79 -11.26 -2.10
CA LEU A 119 -18.16 -10.82 -2.40
C LEU A 119 -19.17 -11.97 -2.21
N ALA A 120 -18.83 -13.18 -2.66
CA ALA A 120 -19.70 -14.35 -2.54
C ALA A 120 -19.87 -14.86 -1.10
N THR A 121 -18.88 -14.60 -0.22
CA THR A 121 -18.85 -15.10 1.16
C THR A 121 -19.18 -14.04 2.20
N ASP A 122 -19.58 -12.84 1.77
CA ASP A 122 -19.75 -11.67 2.64
C ASP A 122 -18.51 -11.41 3.53
N GLY A 123 -17.34 -11.55 2.93
CA GLY A 123 -16.05 -11.50 3.62
C GLY A 123 -15.67 -10.11 4.12
N SER A 124 -14.59 -10.07 4.92
CA SER A 124 -14.13 -8.85 5.62
C SER A 124 -13.99 -7.62 4.69
N PRO A 125 -14.60 -6.47 5.06
CA PRO A 125 -14.49 -5.24 4.28
C PRO A 125 -13.05 -4.72 4.22
N ALA A 126 -12.27 -4.90 5.30
CA ALA A 126 -10.85 -4.55 5.31
C ALA A 126 -10.03 -5.39 4.32
N ARG A 127 -10.33 -6.68 4.17
CA ARG A 127 -9.69 -7.53 3.14
C ARG A 127 -10.10 -7.10 1.73
N LEU A 128 -11.38 -6.77 1.54
CA LEU A 128 -11.90 -6.31 0.25
C LEU A 128 -11.23 -4.99 -0.18
N ALA A 129 -11.12 -4.01 0.74
CA ALA A 129 -10.40 -2.77 0.51
C ALA A 129 -8.91 -3.00 0.18
N ALA A 130 -8.25 -3.95 0.84
CA ALA A 130 -6.86 -4.31 0.54
C ALA A 130 -6.70 -4.85 -0.89
N LEU A 131 -7.59 -5.73 -1.36
CA LEU A 131 -7.57 -6.24 -2.73
C LEU A 131 -7.86 -5.13 -3.76
N LEU A 132 -8.79 -4.22 -3.47
CA LEU A 132 -9.03 -3.03 -4.28
C LEU A 132 -7.79 -2.11 -4.36
N GLY A 133 -7.03 -2.01 -3.27
CA GLY A 133 -5.72 -1.34 -3.25
C GLY A 133 -4.73 -1.95 -4.24
N SER A 134 -4.65 -3.27 -4.29
CA SER A 134 -3.83 -3.99 -5.27
C SER A 134 -4.31 -3.75 -6.70
N VAL A 135 -5.61 -3.79 -6.96
CA VAL A 135 -6.20 -3.46 -8.28
C VAL A 135 -5.79 -2.06 -8.72
N ARG A 136 -5.96 -1.05 -7.85
CA ARG A 136 -5.55 0.33 -8.13
C ARG A 136 -4.08 0.40 -8.49
N TYR A 137 -3.21 -0.28 -7.76
CA TYR A 137 -1.77 -0.27 -8.02
C TYR A 137 -1.42 -0.78 -9.43
N HIS A 138 -2.11 -1.82 -9.90
CA HIS A 138 -1.87 -2.42 -11.21
C HIS A 138 -2.49 -1.62 -12.38
N LEU A 139 -3.69 -1.06 -12.19
CA LEU A 139 -4.42 -0.36 -13.26
C LEU A 139 -4.16 1.16 -13.29
N MET A 140 -3.65 1.72 -12.19
CA MET A 140 -3.22 3.12 -12.08
C MET A 140 -1.80 3.18 -11.53
N PRO A 141 -0.81 2.63 -12.25
CA PRO A 141 0.57 2.67 -11.78
C PRO A 141 1.06 4.11 -11.67
N TYR A 142 1.96 4.35 -10.72
CA TYR A 142 2.61 5.66 -10.54
C TYR A 142 3.55 6.00 -11.70
N GLU A 143 4.16 4.98 -12.30
CA GLU A 143 5.07 5.09 -13.43
C GLU A 143 4.68 4.10 -14.53
N GLY A 144 4.92 4.49 -15.79
CA GLY A 144 4.60 3.67 -16.96
C GLY A 144 3.23 3.99 -17.58
N GLU A 145 2.92 3.29 -18.68
CA GLU A 145 1.68 3.47 -19.39
C GLU A 145 0.51 2.88 -18.60
N LYS A 146 -0.52 3.71 -18.36
CA LYS A 146 -1.74 3.26 -17.68
C LYS A 146 -2.50 2.32 -18.63
N PRO A 147 -2.82 1.09 -18.20
CA PRO A 147 -3.71 0.22 -18.96
C PRO A 147 -5.00 0.97 -19.30
N LYS A 148 -5.51 0.78 -20.52
CA LYS A 148 -6.80 1.32 -20.93
C LYS A 148 -7.82 0.19 -20.96
N PRO A 149 -9.04 0.40 -20.42
CA PRO A 149 -10.09 -0.58 -20.59
C PRO A 149 -10.46 -0.70 -22.07
N THR A 150 -10.84 -1.89 -22.50
CA THR A 150 -11.40 -2.24 -23.80
C THR A 150 -12.92 -2.45 -23.66
N GLY A 151 -13.70 -2.32 -24.73
CA GLY A 151 -15.16 -2.54 -24.66
C GLY A 151 -15.92 -1.47 -23.88
N LYS A 152 -16.58 -1.79 -22.75
CA LYS A 152 -17.35 -0.84 -21.91
C LYS A 152 -16.44 0.14 -21.13
N GLN A 153 -15.66 0.95 -21.85
CA GLN A 153 -14.56 1.76 -21.32
C GLN A 153 -14.99 2.74 -20.23
N ALA A 154 -16.09 3.46 -20.44
CA ALA A 154 -16.52 4.53 -19.53
C ALA A 154 -16.88 3.99 -18.14
N ALA A 155 -17.68 2.92 -18.06
CA ALA A 155 -18.06 2.30 -16.79
C ALA A 155 -16.86 1.68 -16.06
N ALA A 156 -15.96 1.01 -16.78
CA ALA A 156 -14.75 0.43 -16.19
C ALA A 156 -13.81 1.50 -15.62
N ALA A 157 -13.61 2.61 -16.35
CA ALA A 157 -12.82 3.73 -15.89
C ALA A 157 -13.46 4.45 -14.69
N GLN A 158 -14.80 4.59 -14.69
CA GLN A 158 -15.56 5.17 -13.58
C GLN A 158 -15.46 4.29 -12.32
N ALA A 159 -15.61 2.97 -12.46
CA ALA A 159 -15.47 2.04 -11.33
C ALA A 159 -14.07 2.14 -10.70
N LEU A 160 -13.01 2.19 -11.52
CA LEU A 160 -11.65 2.36 -11.03
C LEU A 160 -11.41 3.73 -10.37
N THR A 161 -12.05 4.79 -10.88
CA THR A 161 -12.01 6.12 -10.26
C THR A 161 -12.68 6.12 -8.88
N GLY A 162 -13.86 5.51 -8.77
CA GLY A 162 -14.56 5.35 -7.49
C GLY A 162 -13.76 4.53 -6.48
N VAL A 163 -13.06 3.47 -6.93
CA VAL A 163 -12.10 2.73 -6.10
C VAL A 163 -10.97 3.65 -5.61
N ALA A 164 -10.40 4.48 -6.47
CA ALA A 164 -9.34 5.39 -6.09
C ALA A 164 -9.79 6.45 -5.07
N GLU A 165 -10.99 7.01 -5.22
CA GLU A 165 -11.59 7.96 -4.29
C GLU A 165 -11.85 7.31 -2.92
N LEU A 166 -12.46 6.13 -2.90
CA LEU A 166 -12.69 5.36 -1.68
C LEU A 166 -11.39 5.06 -0.91
N LEU A 167 -10.35 4.63 -1.62
CA LEU A 167 -9.04 4.37 -1.02
C LEU A 167 -8.34 5.66 -0.54
N ALA A 168 -8.61 6.80 -1.17
CA ALA A 168 -8.12 8.10 -0.70
C ALA A 168 -8.81 8.50 0.61
N GLU A 169 -10.12 8.28 0.74
CA GLU A 169 -10.85 8.49 2.01
C GLU A 169 -10.33 7.56 3.12
N GLN A 170 -10.14 6.28 2.82
CA GLN A 170 -9.56 5.31 3.75
C GLN A 170 -8.17 5.76 4.21
N SER A 171 -7.32 6.16 3.27
CA SER A 171 -5.98 6.66 3.56
C SER A 171 -6.03 7.94 4.42
N ALA A 172 -6.95 8.86 4.13
CA ALA A 172 -7.17 10.05 4.94
C ALA A 172 -7.58 9.69 6.38
N ALA A 173 -8.51 8.73 6.56
CA ALA A 173 -8.90 8.24 7.89
C ALA A 173 -7.71 7.66 8.67
N ARG A 174 -6.88 6.85 8.00
CA ARG A 174 -5.63 6.33 8.56
C ARG A 174 -4.70 7.48 9.00
N HIS A 175 -4.53 8.50 8.17
CA HIS A 175 -3.58 9.59 8.42
C HIS A 175 -4.09 10.70 9.35
N ARG A 176 -5.39 10.76 9.66
CA ARG A 176 -5.94 11.61 10.75
C ARG A 176 -5.35 11.24 12.11
N VAL A 177 -4.93 9.98 12.31
CA VAL A 177 -4.18 9.58 13.49
C VAL A 177 -2.74 10.08 13.37
N THR A 178 -2.48 11.21 14.01
CA THR A 178 -1.18 11.90 14.00
C THR A 178 -0.35 11.63 15.26
N SER A 179 -0.98 11.20 16.37
CA SER A 179 -0.31 10.82 17.62
C SER A 179 -1.01 9.69 18.37
N VAL A 180 -0.27 8.99 19.23
CA VAL A 180 -0.79 7.89 20.09
C VAL A 180 -1.79 8.40 21.13
N ARG A 181 -1.63 9.64 21.59
CA ARG A 181 -2.68 10.38 22.29
C ARG A 181 -3.57 10.97 21.20
N GLY A 182 -4.78 10.44 21.04
CA GLY A 182 -5.83 11.19 20.34
C GLY A 182 -5.95 12.56 20.99
N THR A 183 -6.08 13.61 20.19
CA THR A 183 -6.50 14.91 20.70
C THR A 183 -7.82 14.71 21.44
N ALA A 184 -7.78 14.70 22.76
CA ALA A 184 -8.93 15.12 23.56
C ALA A 184 -9.14 16.59 23.18
N THR A 185 -10.09 16.80 22.28
CA THR A 185 -10.59 18.14 22.00
C THR A 185 -11.79 18.30 22.93
N SER A 186 -11.66 19.28 23.83
CA SER A 186 -12.55 19.65 24.95
C SER A 186 -12.39 18.81 26.23
#